data_AF-A0AAF0X3G4-F1
#
_entry.id   AF-A0AAF0X3G4-F1
#
_cell.length_a   1.000
_cell.length_b   1.000
_cell.length_c   1.000
_cell.angle_alpha   90.00
_cell.angle_beta   90.00
_cell.angle_gamma   90.00
#
_symmetry.space_group_name_H-M   'P 1'
#
loop_
_entity.id
_entity.type
_entity.pdbx_description
1 polymer ?
#
loop_
_entity_poly.entity_id
_entity_poly.type
_entity_poly.pdbx_seq_one_letter_code
_entity_poly.pdbx_strand_id
1 'polypeptide(L)'
;MKELDAAAWSKAFFQTHSMTDSTENNISECFNSWILKARYMPIIDMLSEIHDMEEYLVKGRGSSVAVNLKNRSCSCRVWDLTGVPCGHAVTAIQESRQSPIDFVAHWFKKETYMRTYSYCLEVIKGEEYWEDVEGDTILPPVIVKKLRGRPQKLRRREGWEGGSSGKKQKMTSKGSRKMHCGICRKEGHNRSKCPNKPDDYQPPQPRQKRRGNTNEEHEDEMNVEVQLQEQEAQTGEADLMDELMREVDARESELPKNKAKSAMMFVSVP
;
A
#
# COMPACT_ATOMS: atom_id res chain seq x y z
N MET A 1 -23.45 -52.94 -5.28
CA MET A 1 -22.19 -52.52 -4.62
C MET A 1 -21.81 -53.62 -3.66
N LYS A 2 -20.58 -54.14 -3.71
CA LYS A 2 -20.13 -55.13 -2.71
C LYS A 2 -20.04 -54.41 -1.36
N GLU A 3 -20.71 -54.95 -0.34
CA GLU A 3 -20.59 -54.47 1.03
C GLU A 3 -19.14 -54.65 1.47
N LEU A 4 -18.43 -53.53 1.66
CA LEU A 4 -17.08 -53.53 2.20
C LEU A 4 -17.18 -53.55 3.72
N ASP A 5 -16.53 -54.53 4.33
CA ASP A 5 -16.50 -54.75 5.78
C ASP A 5 -16.14 -53.47 6.54
N ALA A 6 -16.94 -53.12 7.54
CA ALA A 6 -16.80 -51.91 8.35
C ALA A 6 -15.46 -51.86 9.09
N ALA A 7 -14.86 -53.02 9.37
CA ALA A 7 -13.53 -53.11 9.97
C ALA A 7 -12.41 -52.56 9.06
N ALA A 8 -12.61 -52.52 7.73
CA ALA A 8 -11.59 -52.05 6.80
C ALA A 8 -11.49 -50.52 6.72
N TRP A 9 -12.51 -49.77 7.16
CA TRP A 9 -12.58 -48.32 6.98
C TRP A 9 -13.03 -47.53 8.21
N SER A 10 -13.44 -48.17 9.30
CA SER A 10 -13.80 -47.47 10.55
C SER A 10 -12.64 -47.43 11.55
N LYS A 11 -12.36 -46.21 12.04
CA LYS A 11 -11.26 -45.88 12.96
C LYS A 11 -11.24 -46.70 14.25
N ALA A 12 -12.38 -47.25 14.66
CA ALA A 12 -12.52 -48.02 15.89
C ALA A 12 -11.78 -49.37 15.87
N PHE A 13 -11.43 -49.89 14.69
CA PHE A 13 -10.76 -51.19 14.54
C PHE A 13 -9.28 -51.10 14.14
N PHE A 14 -8.69 -49.90 14.07
CA PHE A 14 -7.26 -49.76 13.82
C PHE A 14 -6.43 -50.15 15.07
N GLN A 15 -5.31 -50.86 14.85
CA GLN A 15 -4.41 -51.27 15.92
C GLN A 15 -3.70 -50.06 16.56
N THR A 16 -3.51 -50.13 17.87
CA THR A 16 -2.98 -49.05 18.73
C THR A 16 -1.46 -48.84 18.62
N HIS A 17 -0.77 -49.53 17.72
CA HIS A 17 0.69 -49.48 17.59
C HIS A 17 1.18 -48.82 16.28
N SER A 18 0.43 -47.87 15.70
CA SER A 18 1.05 -46.93 14.77
C SER A 18 1.82 -45.88 15.57
N MET A 19 3.15 -46.01 15.63
CA MET A 19 4.04 -45.08 16.35
C MET A 19 4.21 -43.72 15.64
N THR A 20 3.34 -43.38 14.70
CA THR A 20 3.23 -42.05 14.08
C THR A 20 1.76 -41.75 13.78
N ASP A 21 1.30 -40.57 14.19
CA ASP A 21 -0.10 -40.10 14.08
C ASP A 21 -0.47 -39.65 12.66
N SER A 22 0.46 -39.80 11.70
CA SER A 22 0.30 -39.38 10.31
C SER A 22 0.80 -40.49 9.39
N THR A 23 -0.12 -41.38 8.99
CA THR A 23 0.09 -42.48 8.03
C THR A 23 -0.22 -42.07 6.59
N GLU A 24 -0.24 -40.77 6.30
CA GLU A 24 -0.45 -40.28 4.95
C GLU A 24 0.92 -40.16 4.25
N ASN A 25 1.25 -41.15 3.40
CA ASN A 25 2.43 -41.11 2.51
C ASN A 25 2.47 -39.87 1.60
N ASN A 26 1.39 -39.09 1.59
CA ASN A 26 1.23 -37.86 0.84
C ASN A 26 2.33 -36.82 1.15
N ILE A 27 2.77 -36.67 2.41
CA ILE A 27 3.81 -35.68 2.73
C ILE A 27 5.15 -36.09 2.11
N SER A 28 5.51 -37.37 2.26
CA SER A 28 6.73 -37.94 1.68
C SER A 28 6.68 -37.95 0.15
N GLU A 29 5.55 -38.32 -0.45
CA GLU A 29 5.33 -38.28 -1.90
C GLU A 29 5.34 -36.84 -2.45
N CYS A 30 4.70 -35.89 -1.77
CA CYS A 30 4.71 -34.47 -2.14
C CYS A 30 6.12 -33.89 -2.08
N PHE A 31 6.85 -34.10 -0.98
CA PHE A 31 8.23 -33.63 -0.85
C PHE A 31 9.13 -34.26 -1.93
N ASN A 32 9.02 -35.58 -2.14
CA ASN A 32 9.80 -36.28 -3.17
C ASN A 32 9.51 -35.76 -4.58
N SER A 33 8.25 -35.46 -4.91
CA SER A 33 7.86 -34.83 -6.17
C SER A 33 8.45 -33.42 -6.31
N TRP A 34 8.44 -32.66 -5.21
CA TRP A 34 8.90 -31.27 -5.19
C TRP A 34 10.42 -31.14 -5.38
N ILE A 35 11.21 -32.05 -4.81
CA ILE A 35 12.68 -32.04 -4.92
C ILE A 35 13.23 -32.73 -6.19
N LEU A 36 12.36 -33.26 -7.07
CA LEU A 36 12.78 -34.04 -8.24
C LEU A 36 13.75 -33.29 -9.15
N LYS A 37 13.58 -31.97 -9.33
CA LYS A 37 14.49 -31.17 -10.14
C LYS A 37 15.80 -30.87 -9.39
N ALA A 38 15.70 -30.50 -8.12
CA ALA A 38 16.85 -30.11 -7.32
C ALA A 38 17.85 -31.27 -7.10
N ARG A 39 17.37 -32.52 -6.94
CA ARG A 39 18.22 -33.69 -6.65
C ARG A 39 19.24 -34.03 -7.75
N TYR A 40 19.04 -33.55 -8.96
CA TYR A 40 19.94 -33.80 -10.10
C TYR A 40 21.04 -32.73 -10.23
N MET A 41 21.06 -31.75 -9.32
CA MET A 41 22.02 -30.67 -9.36
C MET A 41 23.19 -30.93 -8.41
N PRO A 42 24.34 -30.26 -8.60
CA PRO A 42 25.42 -30.25 -7.62
C PRO A 42 24.91 -29.84 -6.23
N ILE A 43 25.55 -30.34 -5.17
CA ILE A 43 25.01 -30.20 -3.81
C ILE A 43 24.78 -28.73 -3.38
N ILE A 44 25.60 -27.80 -3.86
CA ILE A 44 25.43 -26.37 -3.60
C ILE A 44 24.15 -25.85 -4.29
N ASP A 45 24.00 -26.13 -5.58
CA ASP A 45 22.83 -25.71 -6.37
C ASP A 45 21.54 -26.40 -5.91
N MET A 46 21.62 -27.67 -5.48
CA MET A 46 20.50 -28.40 -4.89
C MET A 46 20.01 -27.71 -3.62
N LEU A 47 20.92 -27.35 -2.70
CA LEU A 47 20.57 -26.68 -1.45
C LEU A 47 20.00 -25.28 -1.73
N SER A 48 20.58 -24.54 -2.67
CA SER A 48 20.06 -23.24 -3.11
C SER A 48 18.66 -23.35 -3.72
N GLU A 49 18.42 -24.31 -4.62
CA GLU A 49 17.10 -24.45 -5.25
C GLU A 49 16.03 -24.92 -4.26
N ILE A 50 16.36 -25.81 -3.31
CA ILE A 50 15.42 -26.23 -2.27
C ILE A 50 15.06 -25.03 -1.37
N HIS A 51 16.04 -24.22 -1.00
CA HIS A 51 15.83 -23.00 -0.22
C HIS A 51 15.00 -21.96 -0.99
N ASP A 52 15.27 -21.77 -2.28
CA ASP A 52 14.57 -20.76 -3.10
C ASP A 52 13.16 -21.19 -3.53
N MET A 53 12.82 -22.47 -3.38
CA MET A 53 11.48 -23.00 -3.61
C MET A 53 10.57 -22.83 -2.39
N GLU A 54 11.12 -22.46 -1.23
CA GLU A 54 10.37 -22.34 0.02
C GLU A 54 9.32 -21.21 -0.08
N GLU A 55 8.05 -21.58 -0.17
CA GLU A 55 6.96 -20.62 0.01
C GLU A 55 6.97 -20.15 1.46
N TYR A 56 7.19 -18.86 1.68
CA TYR A 56 7.30 -18.30 3.01
C TYR A 56 5.91 -18.23 3.65
N LEU A 57 5.70 -19.02 4.71
CA LEU A 57 4.51 -18.95 5.54
C LEU A 57 4.66 -17.87 6.60
N VAL A 58 4.19 -16.66 6.28
CA VAL A 58 4.22 -15.51 7.18
C VAL A 58 3.00 -15.53 8.10
N LYS A 59 3.23 -15.60 9.41
CA LYS A 59 2.15 -15.57 10.42
C LYS A 59 1.71 -14.13 10.71
N GLY A 60 0.48 -13.80 10.34
CA GLY A 60 -0.18 -12.54 10.72
C GLY A 60 -0.98 -12.66 12.02
N ARG A 61 -1.69 -11.59 12.40
CA ARG A 61 -2.63 -11.58 13.53
C ARG A 61 -3.91 -12.36 13.18
N GLY A 62 -3.83 -13.69 13.22
CA GLY A 62 -4.99 -14.59 13.11
C GLY A 62 -5.01 -15.51 11.89
N SER A 63 -4.10 -15.34 10.94
CA SER A 63 -3.95 -16.25 9.79
C SER A 63 -2.50 -16.29 9.28
N SER A 64 -2.07 -17.44 8.78
CA SER A 64 -0.85 -17.58 8.00
C SER A 64 -1.11 -17.22 6.54
N VAL A 65 -0.20 -16.46 5.95
CA VAL A 65 -0.23 -16.02 4.55
C VAL A 65 0.97 -16.63 3.86
N ALA A 66 0.77 -17.23 2.70
CA ALA A 66 1.85 -17.79 1.90
C ALA A 66 2.39 -16.71 0.95
N VAL A 67 3.70 -16.56 0.89
CA VAL A 67 4.40 -15.62 0.02
C VAL A 67 5.35 -16.40 -0.88
N ASN A 68 5.28 -16.13 -2.18
CA ASN A 68 6.18 -16.73 -3.16
C ASN A 68 7.08 -15.64 -3.77
N LEU A 69 8.37 -15.67 -3.42
CA LEU A 69 9.33 -14.64 -3.85
C LEU A 69 9.68 -14.74 -5.34
N LYS A 70 9.76 -15.95 -5.89
CA LYS A 70 10.02 -16.19 -7.33
C LYS A 70 8.92 -15.60 -8.19
N ASN A 71 7.67 -15.88 -7.84
CA ASN A 71 6.49 -15.41 -8.57
C ASN A 71 6.08 -13.98 -8.21
N ARG A 72 6.74 -13.37 -7.21
CA ARG A 72 6.39 -12.04 -6.68
C ARG A 72 4.92 -11.95 -6.28
N SER A 73 4.41 -13.00 -5.64
CA SER A 73 3.00 -13.15 -5.28
C SER A 73 2.80 -13.36 -3.79
N CYS A 74 1.61 -13.02 -3.31
CA CYS A 74 1.25 -13.21 -1.92
C CYS A 74 -0.21 -13.64 -1.80
N SER A 75 -0.54 -14.57 -0.90
CA SER A 75 -1.92 -15.04 -0.76
C SER A 75 -2.91 -13.95 -0.30
N CYS A 76 -2.42 -12.80 0.21
CA CYS A 76 -3.25 -11.62 0.44
C CYS A 76 -3.59 -10.83 -0.84
N ARG A 77 -3.02 -11.18 -1.99
CA ARG A 77 -3.18 -10.59 -3.33
C ARG A 77 -2.78 -9.13 -3.49
N VAL A 78 -2.34 -8.46 -2.42
CA VAL A 78 -1.92 -7.06 -2.50
C VAL A 78 -0.74 -6.91 -3.45
N TRP A 79 0.27 -7.79 -3.34
CA TRP A 79 1.45 -7.72 -4.20
C TRP A 79 1.11 -7.99 -5.68
N ASP A 80 0.26 -8.99 -5.94
CA ASP A 80 -0.20 -9.33 -7.28
C ASP A 80 -0.95 -8.18 -7.96
N LEU A 81 -1.73 -7.41 -7.19
CA LEU A 81 -2.54 -6.31 -7.71
C LEU A 81 -1.76 -5.01 -7.86
N THR A 82 -0.89 -4.69 -6.91
CA THR A 82 -0.20 -3.39 -6.90
C THR A 82 1.16 -3.44 -7.58
N GLY A 83 1.78 -4.62 -7.70
CA GLY A 83 3.19 -4.76 -8.09
C GLY A 83 4.18 -4.28 -7.01
N VAL A 84 3.70 -3.94 -5.81
CA VAL A 84 4.50 -3.48 -4.67
C VAL A 84 4.44 -4.54 -3.57
N PRO A 85 5.59 -4.99 -3.01
CA PRO A 85 5.61 -5.96 -1.93
C PRO A 85 4.72 -5.52 -0.76
N CYS A 86 3.73 -6.34 -0.43
CA CYS A 86 2.89 -6.12 0.75
C CYS A 86 3.66 -6.36 2.06
N GLY A 87 3.10 -6.00 3.21
CA GLY A 87 3.76 -6.20 4.51
C GLY A 87 4.23 -7.65 4.76
N HIS A 88 3.48 -8.65 4.29
CA HIS A 88 3.89 -10.06 4.37
C HIS A 88 5.07 -10.38 3.43
N ALA A 89 5.04 -9.81 2.22
CA ALA A 89 6.11 -10.00 1.26
C ALA A 89 7.41 -9.36 1.75
N VAL A 90 7.33 -8.15 2.32
CA VAL A 90 8.48 -7.47 2.91
C VAL A 90 9.12 -8.32 4.00
N THR A 91 8.33 -8.94 4.88
CA THR A 91 8.89 -9.82 5.92
C THR A 91 9.58 -11.06 5.34
N ALA A 92 9.02 -11.66 4.28
CA ALA A 92 9.63 -12.80 3.61
C ALA A 92 10.94 -12.43 2.88
N ILE A 93 10.97 -11.27 2.21
CA ILE A 93 12.16 -10.76 1.51
C ILE A 93 13.29 -10.41 2.50
N GLN A 94 12.94 -9.87 3.66
CA GLN A 94 13.94 -9.58 4.69
C GLN A 94 14.53 -10.88 5.28
N GLU A 95 13.70 -11.91 5.46
CA GLU A 95 14.18 -13.24 5.88
C GLU A 95 15.13 -13.86 4.84
N SER A 96 14.86 -13.67 3.54
CA SER A 96 15.77 -14.08 2.45
C SER A 96 17.01 -13.20 2.30
N ARG A 97 17.21 -12.20 3.19
CA ARG A 97 18.33 -11.24 3.19
C ARG A 97 18.45 -10.42 1.90
N GLN A 98 17.34 -10.13 1.25
CA GLN A 98 17.30 -9.30 0.04
C GLN A 98 16.62 -7.95 0.32
N SER A 99 16.77 -7.00 -0.62
CA SER A 99 16.14 -5.68 -0.49
C SER A 99 14.72 -5.72 -1.06
N PRO A 100 13.69 -5.27 -0.32
CA PRO A 100 12.32 -5.17 -0.83
C PRO A 100 12.17 -4.30 -2.09
N ILE A 101 13.09 -3.36 -2.31
CA ILE A 101 13.08 -2.45 -3.46
C ILE A 101 13.31 -3.22 -4.77
N ASP A 102 14.10 -4.29 -4.75
CA ASP A 102 14.43 -5.09 -5.94
C ASP A 102 13.23 -5.90 -6.47
N PHE A 103 12.26 -6.11 -5.58
CA PHE A 103 11.05 -6.89 -5.80
C PHE A 103 9.86 -6.05 -6.29
N VAL A 104 9.99 -4.73 -6.29
CA VAL A 104 9.00 -3.81 -6.87
C VAL A 104 8.92 -4.01 -8.39
N ALA A 105 7.72 -3.93 -8.94
CA ALA A 105 7.48 -4.04 -10.37
C ALA A 105 8.24 -2.97 -11.18
N HIS A 106 8.63 -3.33 -12.41
CA HIS A 106 9.50 -2.51 -13.24
C HIS A 106 8.92 -1.12 -13.56
N TRP A 107 7.59 -0.97 -13.64
CA TRP A 107 6.95 0.32 -13.93
C TRP A 107 7.10 1.38 -12.83
N PHE A 108 7.49 1.00 -11.60
CA PHE A 108 7.80 1.96 -10.53
C PHE A 108 9.29 2.30 -10.42
N LYS A 109 10.15 1.79 -11.32
CA LYS A 109 11.57 2.11 -11.30
C LYS A 109 11.84 3.46 -11.94
N LYS A 110 12.83 4.19 -11.41
CA LYS A 110 13.28 5.49 -11.93
C LYS A 110 13.58 5.43 -13.42
N GLU A 111 14.26 4.38 -13.87
CA GLU A 111 14.58 4.18 -15.29
C GLU A 111 13.33 4.17 -16.18
N THR A 112 12.29 3.45 -15.77
CA THR A 112 11.01 3.39 -16.51
C THR A 112 10.30 4.73 -16.51
N TYR A 113 10.34 5.45 -15.38
CA TYR A 113 9.83 6.80 -15.30
C TYR A 113 10.55 7.72 -16.30
N MET A 114 11.88 7.79 -16.25
CA MET A 114 12.67 8.63 -17.16
C MET A 114 12.43 8.27 -18.64
N ARG A 115 12.29 6.97 -18.95
CA ARG A 115 11.97 6.50 -20.30
C ARG A 115 10.55 6.85 -20.76
N THR A 116 9.59 6.91 -19.84
CA THR A 116 8.21 7.30 -20.15
C THR A 116 8.13 8.79 -20.48
N TYR A 117 8.90 9.60 -19.75
CA TYR A 117 8.97 11.06 -19.94
C TYR A 117 10.17 11.52 -20.78
N SER A 118 10.89 10.61 -21.45
CA SER A 118 12.03 10.99 -22.29
C SER A 118 11.60 11.69 -23.58
N TYR A 119 10.35 11.51 -23.97
CA TYR A 119 9.75 12.17 -25.12
C TYR A 119 8.96 13.38 -24.64
N CYS A 120 9.05 14.47 -25.40
CA CYS A 120 8.16 15.60 -25.18
C CYS A 120 6.72 15.12 -25.31
N LEU A 121 5.91 15.31 -24.27
CA LEU A 121 4.48 15.15 -24.38
C LEU A 121 4.00 16.20 -25.39
N GLU A 122 3.58 15.75 -26.57
CA GLU A 122 2.95 16.65 -27.53
C GLU A 122 1.73 17.29 -26.86
N VAL A 123 1.59 18.60 -27.05
CA VAL A 123 0.42 19.31 -26.55
C VAL A 123 -0.81 18.65 -27.15
N ILE A 124 -1.69 18.15 -26.28
CA ILE A 124 -2.97 17.62 -26.72
C ILE A 124 -3.69 18.77 -27.42
N LYS A 125 -4.00 18.58 -28.71
CA LYS A 125 -4.74 19.58 -29.48
C LYS A 125 -6.08 19.83 -28.79
N GLY A 126 -6.64 21.04 -28.94
CA GLY A 126 -7.98 21.33 -28.43
C GLY A 126 -9.02 20.32 -28.94
N GLU A 127 -10.11 20.15 -28.19
CA GLU A 127 -11.22 19.23 -28.53
C GLU A 127 -11.72 19.44 -29.98
N GLU A 128 -11.67 20.68 -30.46
CA GLU A 128 -11.99 21.08 -31.84
C GLU A 128 -11.15 20.41 -32.94
N TYR A 129 -9.99 19.83 -32.60
CA TYR A 129 -9.11 19.13 -33.54
C TYR A 129 -9.09 17.61 -33.32
N TRP A 130 -9.91 17.08 -32.41
CA TRP A 130 -9.97 15.64 -32.18
C TRP A 130 -10.69 14.97 -33.35
N GLU A 131 -10.19 13.81 -33.77
CA GLU A 131 -10.85 13.03 -34.83
C GLU A 131 -12.15 12.41 -34.28
N ASP A 132 -13.21 12.49 -35.07
CA ASP A 132 -14.44 11.77 -34.75
C ASP A 132 -14.17 10.26 -34.83
N VAL A 133 -14.19 9.60 -33.68
CA VAL A 133 -13.99 8.15 -33.60
C VAL A 133 -15.33 7.45 -33.79
N GLU A 134 -15.42 6.52 -34.74
CA GLU A 134 -16.60 5.65 -34.88
C GLU A 134 -16.77 4.79 -33.62
N GLY A 135 -17.85 5.05 -32.86
CA GLY A 135 -18.16 4.33 -31.63
C GLY A 135 -19.37 4.89 -30.90
N ASP A 136 -19.82 4.16 -29.88
CA ASP A 136 -20.90 4.62 -29.01
C ASP A 136 -20.45 5.84 -28.20
N THR A 137 -21.32 6.85 -28.11
CA THR A 137 -21.07 8.01 -27.24
C THR A 137 -20.95 7.53 -25.80
N ILE A 138 -19.76 7.69 -25.21
CA ILE A 138 -19.52 7.35 -23.80
C ILE A 138 -20.33 8.32 -22.94
N LEU A 139 -21.45 7.83 -22.41
CA LEU A 139 -22.22 8.61 -21.45
C LEU A 139 -21.46 8.67 -20.11
N PRO A 140 -21.46 9.83 -19.43
CA PRO A 140 -20.91 9.89 -18.09
C PRO A 140 -21.61 8.87 -17.19
N PRO A 141 -20.90 8.25 -16.24
CA PRO A 141 -21.51 7.29 -15.34
C PRO A 141 -22.70 7.95 -14.66
N VAL A 142 -23.85 7.27 -14.64
CA VAL A 142 -25.04 7.77 -13.96
C VAL A 142 -24.76 7.80 -12.46
N ILE A 143 -24.32 8.96 -11.96
CA ILE A 143 -24.10 9.16 -10.54
C ILE A 143 -25.49 9.30 -9.90
N VAL A 144 -26.04 8.18 -9.43
CA VAL A 144 -27.20 8.20 -8.53
C VAL A 144 -26.79 9.02 -7.31
N LYS A 145 -27.40 10.19 -7.12
CA LYS A 145 -27.15 11.06 -5.96
C LYS A 145 -27.27 10.20 -4.70
N LYS A 146 -26.15 9.93 -4.02
CA LYS A 146 -26.18 9.25 -2.70
C LYS A 146 -27.10 10.09 -1.82
N LEU A 147 -28.17 9.48 -1.29
CA LEU A 147 -29.08 10.16 -0.37
C LEU A 147 -28.26 10.90 0.69
N ARG A 148 -28.63 12.15 0.95
CA ARG A 148 -27.91 13.03 1.88
C ARG A 148 -27.91 12.40 3.28
N GLY A 149 -26.76 11.87 3.71
CA GLY A 149 -26.62 11.22 5.02
C GLY A 149 -25.53 10.14 5.05
N ARG A 150 -25.12 9.76 6.26
CA ARG A 150 -24.17 8.68 6.47
C ARG A 150 -24.83 7.34 6.14
N PRO A 151 -24.26 6.49 5.26
CA PRO A 151 -24.76 5.15 5.02
C PRO A 151 -24.86 4.37 6.33
N GLN A 152 -26.00 3.75 6.58
CA GLN A 152 -26.20 2.95 7.77
C GLN A 152 -25.31 1.70 7.68
N LYS A 153 -24.25 1.63 8.50
CA LYS A 153 -23.29 0.50 8.50
C LYS A 153 -23.93 -0.85 8.85
N LEU A 154 -25.10 -0.82 9.50
CA LEU A 154 -25.82 -2.00 9.92
C LEU A 154 -27.26 -1.87 9.45
N ARG A 155 -27.82 -2.94 8.87
CA ARG A 155 -29.26 -3.02 8.60
C ARG A 155 -30.03 -2.74 9.90
N ARG A 156 -31.10 -1.94 9.81
CA ARG A 156 -32.03 -1.75 10.93
C ARG A 156 -32.69 -3.10 11.22
N ARG A 157 -32.45 -3.67 12.41
CA ARG A 157 -33.07 -4.92 12.84
C ARG A 157 -34.56 -4.72 13.09
N GLU A 158 -35.36 -5.73 12.76
CA GLU A 158 -36.79 -5.75 13.07
C GLU A 158 -37.04 -6.20 14.52
N GLY A 159 -38.18 -5.83 15.10
CA GLY A 159 -38.47 -6.01 16.53
C GLY A 159 -38.41 -7.46 17.03
N TRP A 160 -38.64 -8.42 16.13
CA TRP A 160 -38.62 -9.85 16.42
C TRP A 160 -37.22 -10.48 16.29
N GLU A 161 -36.24 -9.78 15.69
CA GLU A 161 -34.89 -10.31 15.42
C GLU A 161 -33.96 -10.35 16.64
N GLY A 162 -34.51 -10.38 17.86
CA GLY A 162 -33.79 -10.76 19.08
C GLY A 162 -32.41 -10.11 19.23
N GLY A 163 -32.32 -8.78 19.12
CA GLY A 163 -31.11 -8.04 19.45
C GLY A 163 -31.15 -7.67 20.93
N SER A 164 -30.45 -8.44 21.76
CA SER A 164 -30.32 -8.20 23.19
C SER A 164 -30.20 -6.71 23.52
N SER A 165 -31.00 -6.28 24.51
CA SER A 165 -30.95 -5.06 25.29
C SER A 165 -29.63 -4.88 26.06
N GLY A 166 -28.52 -5.27 25.45
CA GLY A 166 -27.19 -4.84 25.85
C GLY A 166 -27.07 -3.35 25.50
N LYS A 167 -27.56 -2.48 26.39
CA LYS A 167 -26.71 -1.35 26.78
C LYS A 167 -25.35 -1.97 26.99
N LYS A 168 -24.40 -1.76 26.07
CA LYS A 168 -23.01 -2.06 26.36
C LYS A 168 -22.75 -1.29 27.63
N GLN A 169 -22.76 -2.00 28.76
CA GLN A 169 -22.31 -1.49 30.02
C GLN A 169 -20.86 -1.14 29.70
N LYS A 170 -20.60 0.15 29.44
CA LYS A 170 -19.24 0.63 29.29
C LYS A 170 -18.59 0.21 30.60
N MET A 171 -17.78 -0.83 30.54
CA MET A 171 -16.90 -1.24 31.62
C MET A 171 -15.90 -0.10 31.76
N THR A 172 -16.30 0.99 32.40
CA THR A 172 -15.36 1.99 32.87
C THR A 172 -14.61 1.31 34.01
N SER A 173 -13.36 0.97 33.72
CA SER A 173 -12.39 0.45 34.67
C SER A 173 -12.47 1.16 36.02
N LYS A 174 -12.47 0.35 37.09
CA LYS A 174 -12.60 0.65 38.52
C LYS A 174 -14.02 0.95 39.00
N GLY A 175 -14.55 0.03 39.80
CA GLY A 175 -15.82 0.16 40.49
C GLY A 175 -15.99 1.52 41.16
N SER A 176 -17.18 2.08 40.97
CA SER A 176 -17.80 3.13 41.81
C SER A 176 -16.83 4.21 42.32
N ARG A 177 -16.24 5.00 41.43
CA ARG A 177 -15.67 6.29 41.84
C ARG A 177 -16.84 7.16 42.33
N LYS A 178 -16.99 7.33 43.65
CA LYS A 178 -18.01 8.21 44.22
C LYS A 178 -17.79 9.63 43.71
N MET A 179 -18.79 10.17 43.02
CA MET A 179 -18.71 11.51 42.46
C MET A 179 -18.83 12.54 43.58
N HIS A 180 -17.81 13.40 43.70
CA HIS A 180 -17.77 14.52 44.64
C HIS A 180 -17.98 15.84 43.89
N CYS A 181 -18.71 16.76 44.50
CA CYS A 181 -19.02 18.05 43.90
C CYS A 181 -17.78 18.94 43.75
N GLY A 182 -17.55 19.54 42.58
CA GLY A 182 -16.40 20.43 42.36
C GLY A 182 -16.44 21.78 43.10
N ILE A 183 -17.58 22.15 43.72
CA ILE A 183 -17.72 23.37 44.54
C ILE A 183 -17.60 23.03 46.03
N CYS A 184 -18.48 22.18 46.55
CA CYS A 184 -18.54 21.89 47.99
C CYS A 184 -17.83 20.59 48.42
N ARG A 185 -17.27 19.83 47.46
CA ARG A 185 -16.54 18.56 47.66
C ARG A 185 -17.30 17.42 48.36
N LYS A 186 -18.61 17.55 48.60
CA LYS A 186 -19.44 16.48 49.16
C LYS A 186 -19.83 15.44 48.10
N GLU A 187 -19.98 14.18 48.50
CA GLU A 187 -20.44 13.09 47.65
C GLU A 187 -21.96 13.17 47.35
N GLY A 188 -22.39 12.56 46.24
CA GLY A 188 -23.82 12.40 45.91
C GLY A 188 -24.43 13.45 44.96
N HIS A 189 -23.69 14.51 44.60
CA HIS A 189 -24.12 15.48 43.59
C HIS A 189 -22.93 16.07 42.82
N ASN A 190 -23.20 16.67 41.67
CA ASN A 190 -22.18 17.31 40.84
C ASN A 190 -22.21 18.83 40.99
N ARG A 191 -21.17 19.51 40.46
CA ARG A 191 -21.02 20.98 40.51
C ARG A 191 -22.27 21.74 40.03
N SER A 192 -23.00 21.18 39.07
CA SER A 192 -24.18 21.80 38.46
C SER A 192 -25.39 21.83 39.38
N LYS A 193 -25.52 20.87 40.31
CA LYS A 193 -26.65 20.74 41.26
C LYS A 193 -26.19 20.91 42.71
N CYS A 194 -25.15 21.71 42.93
CA CYS A 194 -24.62 21.95 44.27
C CYS A 194 -25.61 22.77 45.10
N PRO A 195 -25.99 22.32 46.31
CA PRO A 195 -26.83 23.12 47.22
C PRO A 195 -26.15 24.43 47.66
N ASN A 196 -24.81 24.44 47.73
CA ASN A 196 -24.01 25.60 48.09
C ASN A 196 -23.43 26.29 46.84
N LYS A 197 -24.25 26.51 45.81
CA LYS A 197 -23.80 27.19 44.59
C LYS A 197 -23.74 28.70 44.87
N PRO A 198 -22.60 29.38 44.63
CA PRO A 198 -22.55 30.84 44.68
C PRO A 198 -23.52 31.43 43.65
N ASP A 199 -24.22 32.51 44.00
CA ASP A 199 -25.19 33.15 43.08
C ASP A 199 -24.54 33.61 41.77
N ASP A 200 -23.26 34.01 41.82
CA ASP A 200 -22.48 34.43 40.64
C ASP A 200 -21.86 33.29 39.83
N TYR A 201 -22.24 32.03 40.09
CA TYR A 201 -21.65 30.90 39.36
C TYR A 201 -22.16 30.82 37.92
N GLN A 202 -21.28 31.17 36.98
CA GLN A 202 -21.44 30.85 35.56
C GLN A 202 -20.81 29.50 35.22
N PRO A 203 -21.54 28.56 34.57
CA PRO A 203 -20.95 27.34 34.06
C PRO A 203 -19.83 27.65 33.05
N PRO A 204 -18.70 26.90 33.07
CA PRO A 204 -17.68 27.08 32.04
C PRO A 204 -18.29 26.82 30.67
N GLN A 205 -18.08 27.76 29.74
CA GLN A 205 -18.53 27.63 28.36
C GLN A 205 -17.89 26.38 27.73
N PRO A 206 -18.65 25.60 26.93
CA PRO A 206 -18.07 24.44 26.25
C PRO A 206 -16.91 24.91 25.38
N ARG A 207 -15.69 24.41 25.66
CA ARG A 207 -14.55 24.64 24.77
C ARG A 207 -14.93 24.15 23.38
N GLN A 208 -15.12 25.09 22.45
CA GLN A 208 -15.08 24.76 21.03
C GLN A 208 -13.72 24.11 20.80
N LYS A 209 -13.71 22.84 20.38
CA LYS A 209 -12.48 22.21 19.93
C LYS A 209 -12.02 23.05 18.74
N ARG A 210 -10.97 23.87 18.93
CA ARG A 210 -10.16 24.32 17.80
C ARG A 210 -9.74 23.04 17.11
N ARG A 211 -10.26 22.80 15.90
CA ARG A 211 -9.59 21.90 14.97
C ARG A 211 -8.29 22.62 14.67
N GLY A 212 -7.22 22.26 15.38
CA GLY A 212 -5.88 22.66 14.95
C GLY A 212 -5.68 21.98 13.60
N ASN A 213 -5.66 22.76 12.54
CA ASN A 213 -5.32 22.29 11.21
C ASN A 213 -3.79 22.24 11.19
N THR A 214 -3.20 21.12 11.64
CA THR A 214 -1.74 20.90 11.60
C THR A 214 -1.24 20.61 10.18
N ASN A 215 -2.09 20.77 9.17
CA ASN A 215 -1.78 20.45 7.78
C ASN A 215 -1.36 21.69 6.97
N GLU A 216 -1.88 22.88 7.28
CA GLU A 216 -1.54 24.10 6.52
C GLU A 216 -0.08 24.51 6.73
N GLU A 217 0.43 24.48 7.97
CA GLU A 217 1.83 24.84 8.25
C GLU A 217 2.84 23.85 7.62
N HIS A 218 2.48 22.56 7.51
CA HIS A 218 3.34 21.55 6.90
C HIS A 218 3.27 21.55 5.37
N GLU A 219 2.11 21.92 4.81
CA GLU A 219 1.93 22.12 3.38
C GLU A 219 2.68 23.37 2.90
N ASP A 220 2.69 24.45 3.69
CA ASP A 220 3.48 25.65 3.40
C ASP A 220 4.99 25.39 3.48
N GLU A 221 5.47 24.66 4.50
CA GLU A 221 6.89 24.29 4.62
C GLU A 221 7.36 23.39 3.47
N MET A 222 6.57 22.36 3.11
CA MET A 222 6.87 21.51 1.94
C MET A 222 6.84 22.30 0.64
N ASN A 223 5.91 23.26 0.48
CA ASN A 223 5.82 24.04 -0.74
C ASN A 223 7.03 24.96 -0.91
N VAL A 224 7.54 25.57 0.18
CA VAL A 224 8.77 26.36 0.15
C VAL A 224 9.99 25.50 -0.20
N GLU A 225 10.08 24.28 0.35
CA GLU A 225 11.20 23.36 0.07
C GLU A 225 11.18 22.85 -1.39
N VAL A 226 10.00 22.57 -1.93
CA VAL A 226 9.84 22.22 -3.35
C VAL A 226 10.22 23.41 -4.25
N GLN A 227 9.84 24.64 -3.87
CA GLN A 227 10.18 25.84 -4.64
C GLN A 227 11.70 26.12 -4.65
N LEU A 228 12.39 25.86 -3.54
CA LEU A 228 13.84 25.98 -3.45
C LEU A 228 14.55 24.92 -4.30
N GLN A 229 14.06 23.67 -4.28
CA GLN A 229 14.59 22.60 -5.14
C GLN A 229 14.38 22.88 -6.64
N GLU A 230 13.23 23.46 -7.02
CA GLU A 230 12.98 23.88 -8.40
C GLU A 230 13.89 25.03 -8.83
N GLN A 231 14.15 26.00 -7.95
CA GLN A 231 15.10 27.09 -8.22
C GLN A 231 16.54 26.57 -8.36
N GLU A 232 16.97 25.66 -7.47
CA GLU A 232 18.29 25.04 -7.55
C GLU A 232 18.47 24.19 -8.82
N ALA A 233 17.42 23.49 -9.26
CA ALA A 233 17.42 22.74 -10.52
C ALA A 233 17.52 23.67 -11.74
N GLN A 234 16.80 24.79 -11.75
CA GLN A 234 16.86 25.79 -12.82
C GLN A 234 18.22 26.49 -12.87
N THR A 235 18.84 26.79 -11.72
CA THR A 235 20.20 27.34 -11.68
C THR A 235 21.24 26.32 -12.13
N GLY A 236 21.09 25.05 -11.74
CA GLY A 236 22.01 23.99 -12.16
C GLY A 236 21.94 23.69 -13.66
N GLU A 237 20.75 23.79 -14.26
CA GLU A 237 20.56 23.65 -15.71
C GLU A 237 21.16 24.85 -16.48
N ALA A 238 21.03 26.06 -15.95
CA ALA A 238 21.68 27.25 -16.50
C ALA A 238 23.21 27.18 -16.40
N ASP A 239 23.76 26.72 -15.28
CA ASP A 239 25.21 26.57 -15.06
C ASP A 239 25.81 25.50 -15.99
N LEU A 240 25.12 24.37 -16.20
CA LEU A 240 25.49 23.35 -17.18
C LEU A 240 25.47 23.87 -18.61
N MET A 241 24.49 24.71 -18.94
CA MET A 241 24.40 25.32 -20.27
C MET A 241 25.51 26.35 -20.48
N ASP A 242 25.87 27.10 -19.44
CA ASP A 242 27.00 28.05 -19.44
C ASP A 242 28.36 27.33 -19.57
N GLU A 243 28.54 26.19 -18.91
CA GLU A 243 29.73 25.35 -19.04
C GLU A 243 29.84 24.73 -20.44
N LEU A 244 28.73 24.22 -20.99
CA LEU A 244 28.69 23.69 -22.35
C LEU A 244 28.98 24.78 -23.40
N MET A 245 28.44 26.00 -23.21
CA MET A 245 28.73 27.13 -24.10
C MET A 245 30.22 27.52 -24.04
N ARG A 246 30.86 27.49 -22.87
CA ARG A 246 32.31 27.70 -22.75
C ARG A 246 33.13 26.61 -23.43
N GLU A 247 32.71 25.35 -23.37
CA GLU A 247 33.38 24.24 -24.08
C GLU A 247 33.24 24.35 -25.60
N VAL A 248 32.07 24.78 -26.09
CA VAL A 248 31.83 25.01 -27.52
C VAL A 248 32.68 26.17 -28.02
N ASP A 249 32.71 27.29 -27.30
CA ASP A 249 33.53 28.47 -27.65
C ASP A 249 35.04 28.13 -27.62
N ALA A 250 35.49 27.31 -26.66
CA ALA A 250 36.87 26.84 -26.60
C ALA A 250 37.23 25.97 -27.81
N ARG A 251 36.34 25.05 -28.22
CA ARG A 251 36.51 24.22 -29.43
C ARG A 251 36.49 25.04 -30.72
N GLU A 252 35.68 26.09 -30.78
CA GLU A 252 35.66 27.01 -31.92
C GLU A 252 36.94 27.85 -32.02
N SER A 253 37.56 28.17 -30.88
CA SER A 253 38.83 28.90 -30.84
C SER A 253 40.05 28.09 -31.33
N GLU A 254 39.98 26.76 -31.27
CA GLU A 254 41.02 25.83 -31.74
C GLU A 254 40.88 25.45 -33.23
N LEU A 255 39.77 25.83 -33.88
CA LEU A 255 39.59 25.56 -35.31
C LEU A 255 40.52 26.45 -36.14
N PRO A 256 41.40 25.86 -36.99
CA PRO A 256 42.30 26.64 -37.83
C PRO A 256 41.48 27.48 -38.81
N LYS A 257 41.57 28.81 -38.66
CA LYS A 257 40.99 29.82 -39.55
C LYS A 257 41.65 29.73 -40.93
N ASN A 258 41.33 28.72 -41.74
CA ASN A 258 41.64 28.66 -43.18
C ASN A 258 40.95 27.45 -43.84
N LYS A 259 39.71 27.67 -44.31
CA LYS A 259 39.27 27.38 -45.69
C LYS A 259 37.83 27.83 -45.87
N ALA A 260 37.68 29.00 -46.47
CA ALA A 260 36.41 29.52 -46.93
C ALA A 260 35.89 28.72 -48.13
N LYS A 261 34.55 28.75 -48.31
CA LYS A 261 33.77 28.49 -49.53
C LYS A 261 33.54 27.02 -49.92
N SER A 262 32.47 26.42 -49.40
CA SER A 262 31.50 25.67 -50.21
C SER A 262 30.25 25.36 -49.37
N ALA A 263 29.08 25.31 -50.01
CA ALA A 263 27.77 24.95 -49.46
C ALA A 263 26.96 26.03 -48.70
N MET A 264 26.72 27.18 -49.34
CA MET A 264 25.38 27.76 -49.32
C MET A 264 24.63 27.25 -50.57
N MET A 265 23.71 26.32 -50.41
CA MET A 265 22.54 26.11 -51.29
C MET A 265 21.42 25.55 -50.41
N PHE A 266 20.52 26.41 -49.96
CA PHE A 266 19.14 26.50 -50.47
C PHE A 266 18.32 25.22 -50.31
N VAL A 267 17.49 25.19 -49.27
CA VAL A 267 16.19 24.50 -49.31
C VAL A 267 15.17 25.40 -48.59
N SER A 268 14.51 26.25 -49.37
CA SER A 268 13.18 26.79 -49.04
C SER A 268 12.18 25.93 -49.79
N VAL A 269 11.14 25.47 -49.10
CA VAL A 269 10.01 24.67 -49.65
C VAL A 269 8.73 25.50 -49.42
N PRO A 270 7.78 25.49 -50.38
CA PRO A 270 6.70 26.47 -50.54
C PRO A 270 5.63 26.48 -49.45
#